data_AF-A0A6B9YMM7-F1
#
_entry.id   AF-A0A6B9YMM7-F1
#
_cell.length_a   1.000
_cell.length_b   1.000
_cell.length_c   1.000
_cell.angle_alpha   90.00
_cell.angle_beta   90.00
_cell.angle_gamma   90.00
#
_symmetry.space_group_name_H-M   'P 1'
#
loop_
_entity.id
_entity.type
_entity.pdbx_description
1 polymer ?
#
loop_
_entity_poly.entity_id
_entity_poly.type
_entity_poly.pdbx_seq_one_letter_code
_entity_poly.pdbx_strand_id
1 'polypeptide(L)'
;MAHASFKGLRILSLESRRAREVEKLIRTYGGEAFVVPSMREVGLESNEETLEFARGLLRGDFDLVVFLTGVGVRAMLDIVEQQFDREEFIGALRKVKIAARGAKPATALRELKVPVHVISEEPSTWRELMRAIRETLGENLAGMRVAIQEYGASNPEFLAELSGCCDTLLKVPVYQWALPEDLQPLRDAVSAVINGMIDVILFMTAVQVIHLFNVAEQMGVVDSLRACLQSNVVLSIGPTTSEELAHYGIQPDFEPSRPKMGFLVNEAAQYASRLLAEKRNRKIEGVYTAVPEEENTPQAVRRVALSTPTMAGFRDGLQEIDFLHEISSRIAAADSLHLVLDRIVSFISGVIPCDSCFIYVLENDNLVMRASKNPHADLVDHVGIQIGQGVTGWVAKYRQPVALASGASNDPRFKAFKNIPEDHFEAMLCSPIICANRVVGVINLQHRLSYKHSTHEVRLLSTLGYLVGAEIERARLETENSQLANRLETRKAVDRAKSVLQRDLSLSEDDAYQMMHRESRQRRKSMREIADAILLSEELRRNQN
;
A
#
# COMPACT_ATOMS: atom_id res chain seq x y z
N MET A 1 -4.98 -25.30 3.28
CA MET A 1 -3.84 -24.70 2.54
C MET A 1 -2.74 -24.36 3.54
N ALA A 2 -1.47 -24.50 3.17
CA ALA A 2 -0.36 -24.17 4.07
C ALA A 2 -0.45 -22.69 4.48
N HIS A 3 -0.23 -22.39 5.76
CA HIS A 3 -0.11 -21.01 6.24
C HIS A 3 0.95 -20.26 5.44
N ALA A 4 0.64 -19.02 5.03
CA ALA A 4 1.62 -18.12 4.44
C ALA A 4 2.82 -18.03 5.38
N SER A 5 3.97 -18.51 4.95
CA SER A 5 5.17 -18.51 5.78
C SER A 5 6.41 -18.56 4.90
N PHE A 6 7.37 -17.70 5.24
CA PHE A 6 8.70 -17.73 4.66
C PHE A 6 9.51 -18.94 5.09
N LYS A 7 9.09 -19.74 6.09
CA LYS A 7 9.77 -20.97 6.53
C LYS A 7 11.27 -20.78 6.80
N GLY A 8 11.64 -19.66 7.40
CA GLY A 8 13.02 -19.31 7.74
C GLY A 8 13.85 -18.74 6.59
N LEU A 9 13.26 -18.45 5.42
CA LEU A 9 13.97 -17.79 4.33
C LEU A 9 14.48 -16.40 4.75
N ARG A 10 15.62 -16.00 4.18
CA ARG A 10 16.32 -14.74 4.43
C ARG A 10 15.81 -13.68 3.47
N ILE A 11 15.11 -12.68 4.01
CA ILE A 11 14.35 -11.70 3.24
C ILE A 11 15.01 -10.33 3.36
N LEU A 12 15.47 -9.78 2.25
CA LEU A 12 15.94 -8.41 2.17
C LEU A 12 14.79 -7.48 1.80
N SER A 13 14.62 -6.39 2.56
CA SER A 13 13.80 -5.25 2.16
C SER A 13 14.62 -3.98 2.24
N LEU A 14 14.46 -3.13 1.22
CA LEU A 14 15.14 -1.83 1.12
C LEU A 14 14.29 -0.66 1.67
N GLU A 15 13.27 -0.98 2.48
CA GLU A 15 12.31 0.00 2.99
C GLU A 15 12.96 0.97 3.99
N SER A 16 12.73 2.27 3.78
CA SER A 16 13.36 3.33 4.58
C SER A 16 12.39 3.97 5.57
N ARG A 17 11.14 4.25 5.18
CA ARG A 17 10.17 4.95 6.05
C ARG A 17 9.47 3.99 7.01
N ARG A 18 9.12 2.79 6.52
CA ARG A 18 8.34 1.80 7.26
C ARG A 18 9.15 0.54 7.59
N ALA A 19 10.45 0.74 7.83
CA ALA A 19 11.41 -0.34 8.04
C ALA A 19 10.97 -1.28 9.18
N ARG A 20 10.53 -0.70 10.31
CA ARG A 20 10.08 -1.46 11.48
C ARG A 20 8.83 -2.29 11.19
N GLU A 21 7.87 -1.74 10.44
CA GLU A 21 6.65 -2.48 10.10
C GLU A 21 6.91 -3.61 9.11
N VAL A 22 7.76 -3.38 8.11
CA VAL A 22 8.16 -4.44 7.16
C VAL A 22 8.93 -5.53 7.88
N GLU A 23 9.89 -5.18 8.73
CA GLU A 23 10.65 -6.15 9.53
C GLU A 23 9.72 -7.01 10.39
N LYS A 24 8.78 -6.35 11.09
CA LYS A 24 7.79 -7.04 11.92
C LYS A 24 6.96 -8.01 11.09
N LEU A 25 6.45 -7.60 9.92
CA LEU A 25 5.64 -8.47 9.06
C LEU A 25 6.43 -9.67 8.53
N ILE A 26 7.67 -9.47 8.09
CA ILE A 26 8.53 -10.58 7.65
C ILE A 26 8.71 -11.60 8.78
N ARG A 27 9.03 -11.12 10.00
CA ARG A 27 9.19 -11.99 11.18
C ARG A 27 7.89 -12.68 11.57
N THR A 28 6.75 -11.99 11.49
CA THR A 28 5.42 -12.57 11.73
C THR A 28 5.13 -13.74 10.80
N TYR A 29 5.54 -13.66 9.53
CA TYR A 29 5.42 -14.76 8.58
C TYR A 29 6.59 -15.78 8.67
N GLY A 30 7.43 -15.71 9.71
CA GLY A 30 8.50 -16.67 9.95
C GLY A 30 9.69 -16.54 9.00
N GLY A 31 9.97 -15.34 8.49
CA GLY A 31 11.18 -15.03 7.72
C GLY A 31 12.26 -14.39 8.59
N GLU A 32 13.52 -14.54 8.17
CA GLU A 32 14.64 -13.79 8.73
C GLU A 32 14.76 -12.45 8.00
N ALA A 33 14.51 -11.35 8.71
CA ALA A 33 14.38 -10.03 8.11
C ALA A 33 15.72 -9.27 8.09
N PHE A 34 16.14 -8.86 6.90
CA PHE A 34 17.23 -7.93 6.64
C PHE A 34 16.60 -6.65 6.09
N VAL A 35 16.35 -5.64 6.93
CA VAL A 35 15.75 -4.38 6.47
C VAL A 35 16.80 -3.30 6.48
N VAL A 36 17.16 -2.84 5.27
CA VAL A 36 18.26 -1.91 5.05
C VAL A 36 17.71 -0.67 4.37
N PRO A 37 17.76 0.51 5.00
CA PRO A 37 17.26 1.72 4.37
C PRO A 37 18.12 2.03 3.13
N SER A 38 17.51 2.13 1.96
CA SER A 38 18.22 2.47 0.73
C SER A 38 18.08 3.93 0.31
N MET A 39 17.27 4.73 1.02
CA MET A 39 17.01 6.11 0.64
C MET A 39 16.66 6.98 1.84
N ARG A 40 16.89 8.28 1.69
CA ARG A 40 16.38 9.31 2.58
C ARG A 40 15.77 10.43 1.75
N GLU A 41 14.78 11.09 2.32
CA GLU A 41 14.29 12.34 1.76
C GLU A 41 15.29 13.43 2.09
N VAL A 42 15.71 14.15 1.05
CA VAL A 42 16.47 15.38 1.21
C VAL A 42 15.62 16.48 0.61
N GLY A 43 15.46 17.58 1.35
CA GLY A 43 14.98 18.80 0.73
C GLY A 43 15.87 19.17 -0.45
N LEU A 44 15.31 19.81 -1.46
CA LEU A 44 16.15 20.36 -2.53
C LEU A 44 17.08 21.42 -1.92
N GLU A 45 18.32 21.50 -2.41
CA GLU A 45 19.27 22.54 -1.98
C GLU A 45 18.74 23.95 -2.26
N SER A 46 17.91 24.07 -3.31
CA SER A 46 17.13 25.25 -3.66
C SER A 46 15.78 24.81 -4.24
N ASN A 47 14.71 25.57 -3.97
CA ASN A 47 13.40 25.37 -4.58
C ASN A 47 13.24 26.18 -5.89
N GLU A 48 14.36 26.59 -6.50
CA GLU A 48 14.41 27.53 -7.61
C GLU A 48 13.54 27.10 -8.79
N GLU A 49 13.61 25.84 -9.21
CA GLU A 49 12.85 25.33 -10.35
C GLU A 49 11.34 25.33 -10.08
N THR A 50 10.92 25.01 -8.85
CA THR A 50 9.51 25.10 -8.45
C THR A 50 9.03 26.55 -8.41
N LEU A 51 9.86 27.48 -7.93
CA LEU A 51 9.54 28.90 -7.88
C LEU A 51 9.60 29.56 -9.28
N GLU A 52 10.47 29.09 -10.16
CA GLU A 52 10.52 29.49 -11.57
C GLU A 52 9.28 29.00 -12.31
N PHE A 53 8.91 27.73 -12.11
CA PHE A 53 7.65 27.18 -12.61
C PHE A 53 6.46 28.02 -12.15
N ALA A 54 6.38 28.38 -10.86
CA ALA A 54 5.30 29.20 -10.34
C ALA A 54 5.23 30.59 -11.00
N ARG A 55 6.38 31.25 -11.16
CA ARG A 55 6.47 32.54 -11.88
C ARG A 55 6.06 32.41 -13.35
N GLY A 56 6.48 31.35 -14.03
CA GLY A 56 6.12 31.08 -15.41
C GLY A 56 4.62 30.79 -15.55
N LEU A 57 4.05 29.98 -14.67
CA LEU A 57 2.64 29.63 -14.70
C LEU A 57 1.75 30.87 -14.50
N LEU A 58 2.09 31.74 -13.55
CA LEU A 58 1.36 33.00 -13.32
C LEU A 58 1.44 33.95 -14.52
N ARG A 59 2.53 33.91 -15.30
CA ARG A 59 2.68 34.67 -16.56
C ARG A 59 1.99 34.03 -17.77
N GLY A 60 1.52 32.79 -17.65
CA GLY A 60 0.94 32.03 -18.76
C GLY A 60 2.00 31.38 -19.67
N ASP A 61 3.15 31.01 -19.11
CA ASP A 61 4.27 30.44 -19.86
C ASP A 61 4.11 28.95 -20.21
N PHE A 62 3.07 28.29 -19.71
CA PHE A 62 2.84 26.85 -19.92
C PHE A 62 1.47 26.58 -20.51
N ASP A 63 1.43 25.61 -21.41
CA ASP A 63 0.22 25.16 -22.09
C ASP A 63 -0.28 23.82 -21.52
N LEU A 64 0.64 23.02 -20.97
CA LEU A 64 0.38 21.73 -20.34
C LEU A 64 1.22 21.57 -19.06
N VAL A 65 0.60 21.11 -17.97
CA VAL A 65 1.30 20.70 -16.74
C VAL A 65 1.00 19.24 -16.44
N VAL A 66 2.05 18.45 -16.23
CA VAL A 66 1.99 17.01 -15.97
C VAL A 66 2.29 16.73 -14.51
N PHE A 67 1.42 15.98 -13.83
CA PHE A 67 1.58 15.58 -12.42
C PHE A 67 1.69 14.07 -12.26
N LEU A 68 2.76 13.62 -11.61
CA LEU A 68 3.03 12.19 -11.46
C LEU A 68 2.44 11.58 -10.20
N THR A 69 2.31 12.35 -9.11
CA THR A 69 1.80 11.85 -7.83
C THR A 69 1.02 12.90 -7.05
N GLY A 70 0.09 12.46 -6.19
CA GLY A 70 -0.64 13.37 -5.30
C GLY A 70 0.23 14.00 -4.20
N VAL A 71 1.30 13.32 -3.74
CA VAL A 71 2.25 13.91 -2.79
C VAL A 71 3.05 15.02 -3.46
N GLY A 72 3.45 14.84 -4.72
CA GLY A 72 4.13 15.86 -5.51
C GLY A 72 3.30 17.13 -5.71
N VAL A 73 2.00 16.99 -5.97
CA VAL A 73 1.05 18.11 -6.02
C VAL A 73 1.07 18.93 -4.72
N ARG A 74 0.99 18.25 -3.56
CA ARG A 74 0.94 18.91 -2.25
C ARG A 74 2.28 19.58 -1.89
N ALA A 75 3.39 18.88 -2.11
CA ALA A 75 4.72 19.42 -1.85
C ALA A 75 5.01 20.67 -2.70
N MET A 76 4.61 20.68 -3.97
CA MET A 76 4.70 21.87 -4.81
C MET A 76 3.94 23.04 -4.19
N LEU A 77 2.70 22.83 -3.77
CA LEU A 77 1.88 23.87 -3.15
C LEU A 77 2.53 24.41 -1.87
N ASP A 78 3.02 23.52 -1.00
CA ASP A 78 3.70 23.91 0.24
C ASP A 78 4.96 24.77 -0.02
N ILE A 79 5.64 24.56 -1.15
CA ILE A 79 6.79 25.38 -1.58
C ILE A 79 6.32 26.73 -2.14
N VAL A 80 5.33 26.70 -3.04
CA VAL A 80 4.82 27.89 -3.73
C VAL A 80 4.18 28.88 -2.75
N GLU A 81 3.46 28.38 -1.75
CA GLU A 81 2.79 29.18 -0.71
C GLU A 81 3.74 29.98 0.18
N GLN A 82 5.04 29.68 0.15
CA GLN A 82 6.04 30.46 0.87
C GLN A 82 6.33 31.81 0.19
N GLN A 83 6.04 31.95 -1.11
CA GLN A 83 6.39 33.14 -1.89
C GLN A 83 5.24 33.70 -2.75
N PHE A 84 4.20 32.91 -3.04
CA PHE A 84 3.09 33.29 -3.90
C PHE A 84 1.75 33.04 -3.20
N ASP A 85 0.71 33.77 -3.62
CA ASP A 85 -0.64 33.53 -3.13
C ASP A 85 -1.18 32.17 -3.62
N ARG A 86 -1.73 31.39 -2.68
CA ARG A 86 -2.23 30.05 -2.94
C ARG A 86 -3.33 30.02 -3.99
N GLU A 87 -4.35 30.87 -3.86
CA GLU A 87 -5.50 30.85 -4.76
C GLU A 87 -5.18 31.47 -6.12
N GLU A 88 -4.26 32.44 -6.17
CA GLU A 88 -3.75 32.96 -7.44
C GLU A 88 -3.04 31.86 -8.24
N PHE A 89 -2.16 31.10 -7.60
CA PHE A 89 -1.44 29.99 -8.23
C PHE A 89 -2.38 28.85 -8.67
N ILE A 90 -3.30 28.42 -7.80
CA ILE A 90 -4.31 27.42 -8.16
C ILE A 90 -5.22 27.96 -9.29
N GLY A 91 -5.55 29.24 -9.26
CA GLY A 91 -6.26 29.95 -10.31
C GLY A 91 -5.56 29.90 -11.66
N ALA A 92 -4.22 30.00 -11.68
CA ALA A 92 -3.42 29.82 -12.88
C ALA A 92 -3.40 28.36 -13.37
N LEU A 93 -3.28 27.38 -12.45
CA LEU A 93 -3.41 25.95 -12.78
C LEU A 93 -4.75 25.61 -13.44
N ARG A 94 -5.84 26.28 -13.06
CA ARG A 94 -7.17 26.08 -13.67
C ARG A 94 -7.25 26.56 -15.13
N LYS A 95 -6.32 27.40 -15.60
CA LYS A 95 -6.31 27.97 -16.96
C LYS A 95 -5.46 27.18 -17.95
N VAL A 96 -4.65 26.23 -17.49
CA VAL A 96 -3.76 25.42 -18.33
C VAL A 96 -4.28 23.98 -18.46
N LYS A 97 -3.86 23.26 -19.49
CA LYS A 97 -4.19 21.83 -19.61
C LYS A 97 -3.42 21.05 -18.55
N ILE A 98 -4.07 20.05 -17.97
CA ILE A 98 -3.49 19.25 -16.88
C ILE A 98 -3.52 17.78 -17.25
N ALA A 99 -2.37 17.12 -17.18
CA ALA A 99 -2.25 15.67 -17.30
C ALA A 99 -1.85 15.06 -15.96
N ALA A 100 -2.49 13.96 -15.58
CA ALA A 100 -2.22 13.24 -14.35
C ALA A 100 -1.89 11.78 -14.66
N ARG A 101 -0.82 11.25 -14.06
CA ARG A 101 -0.39 9.84 -14.20
C ARG A 101 -1.31 8.85 -13.47
N GLY A 102 -2.61 9.12 -13.35
CA GLY A 102 -3.57 8.23 -12.70
C GLY A 102 -4.30 8.83 -11.50
N ALA A 103 -5.00 7.98 -10.75
CA ALA A 103 -6.00 8.42 -9.76
C ALA A 103 -5.42 9.28 -8.62
N LYS A 104 -4.20 8.99 -8.15
CA LYS A 104 -3.59 9.71 -7.01
C LYS A 104 -3.34 11.21 -7.29
N PRO A 105 -2.57 11.59 -8.33
CA PRO A 105 -2.43 13.00 -8.69
C PRO A 105 -3.77 13.63 -9.07
N ALA A 106 -4.65 12.89 -9.77
CA ALA A 106 -5.97 13.40 -10.17
C ALA A 106 -6.86 13.75 -8.97
N THR A 107 -6.87 12.94 -7.91
CA THR A 107 -7.62 13.21 -6.68
C THR A 107 -7.07 14.44 -5.96
N ALA A 108 -5.75 14.58 -5.83
CA ALA A 108 -5.13 15.76 -5.22
C ALA A 108 -5.48 17.05 -6.00
N LEU A 109 -5.48 17.00 -7.33
CA LEU A 109 -5.88 18.14 -8.18
C LEU A 109 -7.38 18.46 -8.06
N ARG A 110 -8.22 17.42 -7.92
CA ARG A 110 -9.68 17.58 -7.73
C ARG A 110 -10.02 18.22 -6.38
N GLU A 111 -9.30 17.89 -5.31
CA GLU A 111 -9.41 18.56 -4.00
C GLU A 111 -9.19 20.08 -4.11
N LEU A 112 -8.31 20.50 -5.04
CA LEU A 112 -7.99 21.90 -5.33
C LEU A 112 -8.94 22.54 -6.37
N LYS A 113 -9.92 21.78 -6.86
CA LYS A 113 -10.82 22.17 -7.95
C LYS A 113 -10.07 22.55 -9.24
N VAL A 114 -8.97 21.85 -9.53
CA VAL A 114 -8.23 21.98 -10.79
C VAL A 114 -8.71 20.89 -11.77
N PRO A 115 -9.20 21.26 -12.97
CA PRO A 115 -9.70 20.30 -13.94
C PRO A 115 -8.56 19.48 -14.55
N VAL A 116 -8.68 18.16 -14.50
CA VAL A 116 -7.72 17.24 -15.11
C VAL A 116 -8.22 16.87 -16.50
N HIS A 117 -7.41 17.14 -17.51
CA HIS A 117 -7.76 16.95 -18.93
C HIS A 117 -7.35 15.56 -19.44
N VAL A 118 -6.21 15.06 -18.97
CA VAL A 118 -5.68 13.74 -19.33
C VAL A 118 -5.44 12.94 -18.06
N ILE A 119 -5.94 11.72 -17.99
CA ILE A 119 -5.65 10.76 -16.92
C ILE A 119 -5.25 9.45 -17.60
N SER A 120 -4.09 8.90 -17.23
CA SER A 120 -3.66 7.58 -17.72
C SER A 120 -4.54 6.46 -17.14
N GLU A 121 -4.81 5.43 -17.94
CA GLU A 121 -5.43 4.18 -17.47
C GLU A 121 -4.50 3.40 -16.53
N GLU A 122 -5.03 2.39 -15.84
CA GLU A 122 -4.19 1.43 -15.11
C GLU A 122 -3.38 0.57 -16.10
N PRO A 123 -2.10 0.27 -15.84
CA PRO A 123 -1.37 0.36 -14.56
C PRO A 123 -0.77 1.75 -14.22
N SER A 124 -1.11 2.79 -14.98
CA SER A 124 -0.72 4.19 -14.68
C SER A 124 0.80 4.39 -14.65
N THR A 125 1.51 3.78 -15.60
CA THR A 125 2.92 4.08 -15.85
C THR A 125 3.06 5.34 -16.71
N TRP A 126 4.31 5.76 -16.95
CA TRP A 126 4.58 6.88 -17.84
C TRP A 126 4.19 6.56 -19.30
N ARG A 127 4.14 5.28 -19.70
CA ARG A 127 3.75 4.85 -21.05
C ARG A 127 2.26 5.03 -21.30
N GLU A 128 1.42 4.61 -20.35
CA GLU A 128 -0.04 4.87 -20.42
C GLU A 128 -0.31 6.37 -20.37
N LEU A 129 0.46 7.13 -19.59
CA LEU A 129 0.35 8.58 -19.57
C LEU A 129 0.73 9.21 -20.91
N MET A 130 1.86 8.83 -21.51
CA MET A 130 2.25 9.33 -22.85
C MET A 130 1.22 8.98 -23.90
N ARG A 131 0.69 7.75 -23.88
CA ARG A 131 -0.39 7.33 -24.78
C ARG A 131 -1.62 8.20 -24.62
N ALA A 132 -2.10 8.39 -23.39
CA ALA A 132 -3.27 9.22 -23.10
C ALA A 132 -3.05 10.69 -23.51
N ILE A 133 -1.84 11.23 -23.30
CA ILE A 133 -1.46 12.57 -23.75
C ILE A 133 -1.54 12.67 -25.28
N ARG A 134 -0.96 11.70 -26.00
CA ARG A 134 -1.00 11.66 -27.48
C ARG A 134 -2.42 11.50 -28.02
N GLU A 135 -3.23 10.62 -27.43
CA GLU A 135 -4.62 10.39 -27.84
C GLU A 135 -5.49 11.63 -27.63
N THR A 136 -5.26 12.37 -26.54
CA THR A 136 -6.09 13.53 -26.19
C THR A 136 -5.62 14.81 -26.87
N LEU A 137 -4.31 15.03 -26.99
CA LEU A 137 -3.73 16.28 -27.49
C LEU A 137 -3.28 16.20 -28.94
N GLY A 138 -2.95 15.00 -29.44
CA GLY A 138 -2.57 14.75 -30.83
C GLY A 138 -1.41 15.65 -31.29
N GLU A 139 -1.55 16.21 -32.49
CA GLU A 139 -0.58 17.12 -33.10
C GLU A 139 -0.42 18.44 -32.33
N ASN A 140 -1.38 18.82 -31.48
CA ASN A 140 -1.27 20.06 -30.71
C ASN A 140 -0.13 20.03 -29.69
N LEU A 141 0.38 18.84 -29.33
CA LEU A 141 1.46 18.71 -28.34
C LEU A 141 2.77 19.37 -28.83
N ALA A 142 3.04 19.34 -30.14
CA ALA A 142 4.30 19.81 -30.73
C ALA A 142 4.62 21.28 -30.46
N GLY A 143 3.60 22.13 -30.33
CA GLY A 143 3.77 23.56 -30.02
C GLY A 143 3.59 23.92 -28.54
N MET A 144 3.40 22.93 -27.65
CA MET A 144 3.13 23.21 -26.24
C MET A 144 4.42 23.40 -25.45
N ARG A 145 4.37 24.39 -24.55
CA ARG A 145 5.34 24.57 -23.47
C ARG A 145 4.86 23.76 -22.28
N VAL A 146 5.61 22.71 -21.93
CA VAL A 146 5.19 21.69 -20.98
C VAL A 146 5.99 21.82 -19.69
N ALA A 147 5.32 21.72 -18.55
CA ALA A 147 5.97 21.53 -17.25
C ALA A 147 5.65 20.14 -16.69
N ILE A 148 6.62 19.48 -16.09
CA ILE A 148 6.46 18.18 -15.45
C ILE A 148 6.84 18.23 -13.97
N GLN A 149 5.85 17.98 -13.11
CA GLN A 149 6.03 17.81 -11.67
C GLN A 149 6.58 16.41 -11.39
N GLU A 150 7.87 16.31 -11.07
CA GLU A 150 8.56 15.03 -10.86
C GLU A 150 8.41 14.50 -9.42
N TYR A 151 8.51 13.18 -9.24
CA TYR A 151 8.45 12.54 -7.92
C TYR A 151 9.85 12.13 -7.43
N GLY A 152 10.73 13.13 -7.32
CA GLY A 152 12.09 13.00 -6.78
C GLY A 152 13.12 12.26 -7.64
N ALA A 153 12.75 11.15 -8.28
CA ALA A 153 13.57 10.50 -9.30
C ALA A 153 13.09 10.90 -10.71
N SER A 154 14.02 11.37 -11.55
CA SER A 154 13.73 11.63 -12.96
C SER A 154 13.57 10.33 -13.75
N ASN A 155 12.70 10.35 -14.76
CA ASN A 155 12.56 9.27 -15.73
C ASN A 155 13.08 9.75 -17.09
N PRO A 156 14.32 9.40 -17.48
CA PRO A 156 14.93 9.88 -18.73
C PRO A 156 14.16 9.47 -19.98
N GLU A 157 13.59 8.26 -20.01
CA GLU A 157 12.83 7.77 -21.18
C GLU A 157 11.56 8.61 -21.39
N PHE A 158 10.82 8.85 -20.32
CA PHE A 158 9.62 9.67 -20.38
C PHE A 158 9.93 11.11 -20.77
N LEU A 159 10.98 11.70 -20.20
CA LEU A 159 11.42 13.05 -20.52
C LEU A 159 11.87 13.16 -21.99
N ALA A 160 12.62 12.17 -22.48
CA ALA A 160 13.06 12.13 -23.88
C ALA A 160 11.86 12.00 -24.84
N GLU A 161 10.90 11.13 -24.54
CA GLU A 161 9.73 10.96 -25.40
C GLU A 161 8.84 12.22 -25.40
N LEU A 162 8.61 12.82 -24.24
CA LEU A 162 7.81 14.03 -24.11
C LEU A 162 8.49 15.23 -24.77
N SER A 163 9.80 15.42 -24.53
CA SER A 163 10.60 16.48 -25.16
C SER A 163 10.67 16.33 -26.68
N GLY A 164 10.64 15.11 -27.22
CA GLY A 164 10.60 14.88 -28.66
C GLY A 164 9.26 15.25 -29.30
N CYS A 165 8.22 15.52 -28.50
CA CYS A 165 6.87 15.77 -28.96
C CYS A 165 6.30 17.13 -28.53
N CYS A 166 7.07 17.99 -27.87
CA CYS A 166 6.66 19.33 -27.43
C CYS A 166 7.73 20.40 -27.73
N ASP A 167 7.37 21.68 -27.61
CA ASP A 167 8.28 22.80 -27.93
C ASP A 167 9.34 23.01 -26.86
N THR A 168 8.91 23.10 -25.60
CA THR A 168 9.79 23.22 -24.44
C THR A 168 9.31 22.35 -23.30
N LEU A 169 10.25 21.85 -22.50
CA LEU A 169 9.97 21.01 -21.34
C LEU A 169 10.72 21.54 -20.11
N LEU A 170 9.97 21.99 -19.10
CA LEU A 170 10.51 22.36 -17.78
C LEU A 170 10.26 21.23 -16.79
N LYS A 171 11.32 20.83 -16.08
CA LYS A 171 11.22 19.88 -14.96
C LYS A 171 10.97 20.64 -13.67
N VAL A 172 10.07 20.12 -12.84
CA VAL A 172 9.67 20.72 -11.57
C VAL A 172 9.87 19.68 -10.46
N PRO A 173 11.12 19.48 -9.99
CA PRO A 173 11.38 18.68 -8.81
C PRO A 173 10.89 19.42 -7.56
N VAL A 174 10.34 18.68 -6.60
CA VAL A 174 9.81 19.23 -5.33
C VAL A 174 10.48 18.66 -4.09
N TYR A 175 11.27 17.59 -4.26
CA TYR A 175 12.14 16.97 -3.27
C TYR A 175 13.06 16.00 -4.03
N GLN A 176 14.15 15.52 -3.42
CA GLN A 176 15.00 14.49 -4.04
C GLN A 176 15.17 13.30 -3.10
N TRP A 177 15.25 12.11 -3.70
CA TRP A 177 15.69 10.91 -3.00
C TRP A 177 17.21 10.86 -3.08
N ALA A 178 17.86 10.90 -1.92
CA ALA A 178 19.30 10.65 -1.84
C ALA A 178 19.55 9.28 -1.23
N LEU A 179 20.76 8.76 -1.49
CA LEU A 179 21.27 7.65 -0.71
C LEU A 179 21.37 8.04 0.79
N PRO A 180 21.34 7.05 1.70
CA PRO A 180 21.64 7.28 3.11
C PRO A 180 23.02 7.92 3.30
N GLU A 181 23.22 8.65 4.40
CA GLU A 181 24.53 9.22 4.71
C GLU A 181 25.60 8.14 4.93
N ASP A 182 25.20 7.06 5.61
CA ASP A 182 26.00 5.85 5.73
C ASP A 182 25.59 4.81 4.68
N LEU A 183 26.46 4.58 3.71
CA LEU A 183 26.26 3.58 2.67
C LEU A 183 26.65 2.17 3.10
N GLN A 184 27.33 2.00 4.24
CA GLN A 184 27.86 0.70 4.65
C GLN A 184 26.77 -0.38 4.76
N PRO A 185 25.59 -0.13 5.39
CA PRO A 185 24.52 -1.12 5.43
C PRO A 185 24.03 -1.56 4.04
N LEU A 186 23.99 -0.63 3.08
CA LEU A 186 23.57 -0.94 1.70
C LEU A 186 24.67 -1.71 0.93
N ARG A 187 25.96 -1.40 1.17
CA ARG A 187 27.09 -2.19 0.66
C ARG A 187 27.09 -3.61 1.23
N ASP A 188 26.79 -3.75 2.52
CA ASP A 188 26.67 -5.06 3.18
C ASP A 188 25.48 -5.85 2.62
N ALA A 189 24.36 -5.18 2.32
CA ALA A 189 23.21 -5.81 1.66
C ALA A 189 23.56 -6.33 0.25
N VAL A 190 24.26 -5.53 -0.57
CA VAL A 190 24.74 -5.96 -1.89
C VAL A 190 25.66 -7.18 -1.75
N SER A 191 26.59 -7.13 -0.81
CA SER A 191 27.51 -8.25 -0.52
C SER A 191 26.76 -9.50 -0.04
N ALA A 192 25.74 -9.34 0.81
CA ALA A 192 24.90 -10.42 1.30
C ALA A 192 24.13 -11.11 0.16
N VAL A 193 23.60 -10.34 -0.79
CA VAL A 193 22.95 -10.90 -2.00
C VAL A 193 23.97 -11.69 -2.83
N ILE A 194 25.14 -11.11 -3.12
CA ILE A 194 26.19 -11.76 -3.92
C ILE A 194 26.68 -13.05 -3.26
N ASN A 195 26.87 -13.05 -1.94
CA ASN A 195 27.33 -14.19 -1.16
C ASN A 195 26.23 -15.25 -0.89
N GLY A 196 25.03 -15.11 -1.47
CA GLY A 196 23.94 -16.06 -1.29
C GLY A 196 23.37 -16.08 0.13
N MET A 197 23.56 -15.00 0.89
CA MET A 197 23.02 -14.81 2.24
C MET A 197 21.56 -14.34 2.24
N ILE A 198 21.05 -13.92 1.08
CA ILE A 198 19.65 -13.53 0.89
C ILE A 198 18.97 -14.56 -0.02
N ASP A 199 17.72 -14.91 0.27
CA ASP A 199 16.90 -15.80 -0.56
C ASP A 199 15.86 -15.01 -1.36
N VAL A 200 15.25 -14.00 -0.73
CA VAL A 200 14.12 -13.22 -1.26
C VAL A 200 14.40 -11.73 -1.12
N ILE A 201 14.04 -10.94 -2.12
CA ILE A 201 14.21 -9.47 -2.09
C ILE A 201 12.87 -8.81 -2.42
N LEU A 202 12.48 -7.85 -1.59
CA LEU A 202 11.23 -7.10 -1.71
C LEU A 202 11.51 -5.65 -2.12
N PHE A 203 11.11 -5.27 -3.34
CA PHE A 203 11.16 -3.90 -3.82
C PHE A 203 9.79 -3.22 -3.70
N MET A 204 9.72 -2.20 -2.87
CA MET A 204 8.54 -1.36 -2.57
C MET A 204 8.48 -0.08 -3.41
N THR A 205 9.54 0.25 -4.14
CA THR A 205 9.61 1.39 -5.06
C THR A 205 10.76 1.23 -6.06
N ALA A 206 10.63 1.81 -7.25
CA ALA A 206 11.68 1.86 -8.26
C ALA A 206 13.00 2.49 -7.73
N VAL A 207 12.89 3.50 -6.87
CA VAL A 207 14.07 4.19 -6.29
C VAL A 207 14.98 3.23 -5.51
N GLN A 208 14.43 2.20 -4.88
CA GLN A 208 15.22 1.18 -4.18
C GLN A 208 16.09 0.39 -5.15
N VAL A 209 15.58 0.11 -6.35
CA VAL A 209 16.32 -0.59 -7.41
C VAL A 209 17.48 0.30 -7.88
N ILE A 210 17.19 1.57 -8.22
CA ILE A 210 18.18 2.55 -8.66
C ILE A 210 19.32 2.68 -7.65
N HIS A 211 18.98 2.87 -6.38
CA HIS A 211 19.99 3.06 -5.33
C HIS A 211 20.80 1.79 -5.04
N LEU A 212 20.18 0.61 -5.09
CA LEU A 212 20.89 -0.65 -4.94
C LEU A 212 21.94 -0.83 -6.06
N PHE A 213 21.56 -0.55 -7.31
CA PHE A 213 22.47 -0.67 -8.45
C PHE A 213 23.53 0.43 -8.50
N ASN A 214 23.21 1.65 -8.07
CA ASN A 214 24.20 2.73 -7.90
C ASN A 214 25.30 2.31 -6.91
N VAL A 215 24.93 1.74 -5.76
CA VAL A 215 25.92 1.23 -4.80
C VAL A 215 26.71 0.05 -5.37
N ALA A 216 26.06 -0.86 -6.11
CA ALA A 216 26.75 -1.96 -6.78
C ALA A 216 27.76 -1.48 -7.85
N GLU A 217 27.45 -0.39 -8.55
CA GLU A 217 28.36 0.27 -9.50
C GLU A 217 29.57 0.88 -8.80
N GLN A 218 29.35 1.61 -7.69
CA GLN A 218 30.44 2.12 -6.86
C GLN A 218 31.32 1.02 -6.25
N MET A 219 30.78 -0.19 -6.10
CA MET A 219 31.50 -1.38 -5.64
C MET A 219 32.15 -2.17 -6.79
N GLY A 220 31.83 -1.87 -8.05
CA GLY A 220 32.32 -2.62 -9.22
C GLY A 220 31.73 -4.04 -9.34
N VAL A 221 30.54 -4.31 -8.81
CA VAL A 221 29.93 -5.65 -8.71
C VAL A 221 28.53 -5.76 -9.35
N VAL A 222 28.21 -4.87 -10.29
CA VAL A 222 26.89 -4.82 -10.96
C VAL A 222 26.52 -6.15 -11.59
N ASP A 223 27.43 -6.78 -12.35
CA ASP A 223 27.18 -8.05 -13.04
C ASP A 223 26.97 -9.20 -12.05
N SER A 224 27.75 -9.23 -10.97
CA SER A 224 27.61 -10.24 -9.91
C SER A 224 26.27 -10.09 -9.18
N LEU A 225 25.88 -8.85 -8.84
CA LEU A 225 24.58 -8.58 -8.24
C LEU A 225 23.45 -9.04 -9.18
N ARG A 226 23.50 -8.66 -10.47
CA ARG A 226 22.50 -9.05 -11.47
C ARG A 226 22.35 -10.57 -11.56
N ALA A 227 23.46 -11.31 -11.67
CA ALA A 227 23.44 -12.77 -11.75
C ALA A 227 22.84 -13.43 -10.49
N CYS A 228 23.12 -12.88 -9.30
CA CYS A 228 22.53 -13.36 -8.06
C CYS A 228 21.04 -13.04 -7.97
N LEU A 229 20.61 -11.82 -8.33
CA LEU A 229 19.19 -11.43 -8.36
C LEU A 229 18.35 -12.34 -9.27
N GLN A 230 18.89 -12.79 -10.41
CA GLN A 230 18.21 -13.77 -11.27
C GLN A 230 17.99 -15.13 -10.59
N SER A 231 18.84 -15.48 -9.63
CA SER A 231 18.76 -16.73 -8.84
C SER A 231 17.97 -16.59 -7.54
N ASN A 232 17.79 -15.36 -7.04
CA ASN A 232 16.94 -15.02 -5.91
C ASN A 232 15.47 -14.97 -6.29
N VAL A 233 14.57 -15.02 -5.30
CA VAL A 233 13.17 -14.64 -5.53
C VAL A 233 13.07 -13.11 -5.43
N VAL A 234 12.76 -12.45 -6.53
CA VAL A 234 12.64 -10.99 -6.62
C VAL A 234 11.18 -10.62 -6.72
N LEU A 235 10.70 -9.79 -5.80
CA LEU A 235 9.34 -9.31 -5.81
C LEU A 235 9.30 -7.80 -5.99
N SER A 236 8.36 -7.37 -6.82
CA SER A 236 8.09 -5.98 -7.10
C SER A 236 6.72 -5.62 -6.54
N ILE A 237 6.59 -4.46 -5.88
CA ILE A 237 5.30 -3.97 -5.39
C ILE A 237 4.31 -3.69 -6.53
N GLY A 238 4.79 -3.47 -7.75
CA GLY A 238 3.94 -3.18 -8.89
C GLY A 238 4.69 -2.65 -10.12
N PRO A 239 3.95 -2.30 -11.19
CA PRO A 239 4.49 -2.22 -12.54
C PRO A 239 5.62 -1.22 -12.73
N THR A 240 5.59 -0.04 -12.08
CA THR A 240 6.68 0.94 -12.17
C THR A 240 8.00 0.42 -11.60
N THR A 241 7.94 -0.39 -10.53
CA THR A 241 9.14 -0.97 -9.92
C THR A 241 9.64 -2.15 -10.75
N SER A 242 8.73 -2.91 -11.36
CA SER A 242 9.04 -4.01 -12.28
C SER A 242 9.70 -3.51 -13.56
N GLU A 243 9.23 -2.39 -14.08
CA GLU A 243 9.85 -1.72 -15.22
C GLU A 243 11.29 -1.31 -14.89
N GLU A 244 11.53 -0.70 -13.73
CA GLU A 244 12.89 -0.35 -13.29
C GLU A 244 13.80 -1.57 -13.15
N LEU A 245 13.30 -2.68 -12.57
CA LEU A 245 14.05 -3.94 -12.52
C LEU A 245 14.42 -4.45 -13.92
N ALA A 246 13.52 -4.31 -14.89
CA ALA A 246 13.75 -4.75 -16.26
C ALA A 246 14.88 -3.97 -16.96
N HIS A 247 15.08 -2.69 -16.64
CA HIS A 247 16.22 -1.89 -17.15
C HIS A 247 17.57 -2.50 -16.76
N TYR A 248 17.64 -3.15 -15.59
CA TYR A 248 18.83 -3.88 -15.14
C TYR A 248 18.84 -5.35 -15.55
N GLY A 249 17.92 -5.77 -16.44
CA GLY A 249 17.80 -7.15 -16.91
C GLY A 249 17.24 -8.12 -15.86
N ILE A 250 16.50 -7.62 -14.88
CA ILE A 250 15.85 -8.41 -13.83
C ILE A 250 14.34 -8.46 -14.08
N GLN A 251 13.81 -9.67 -14.23
CA GLN A 251 12.36 -9.90 -14.25
C GLN A 251 11.92 -10.27 -12.83
N PRO A 252 11.00 -9.53 -12.20
CA PRO A 252 10.44 -9.94 -10.92
C PRO A 252 9.67 -11.25 -11.09
N ASP A 253 9.77 -12.13 -10.11
CA ASP A 253 9.05 -13.40 -10.09
C ASP A 253 7.57 -13.22 -9.81
N PHE A 254 7.25 -12.11 -9.13
CA PHE A 254 5.93 -11.87 -8.62
C PHE A 254 5.68 -10.37 -8.38
N GLU A 255 4.49 -9.95 -8.78
CA GLU A 255 3.84 -8.73 -8.29
C GLU A 255 2.65 -9.13 -7.43
N PRO A 256 2.41 -8.45 -6.31
CA PRO A 256 1.28 -8.77 -5.45
C PRO A 256 -0.03 -8.47 -6.14
N SER A 257 -1.07 -9.17 -5.72
CA SER A 257 -2.44 -8.91 -6.17
C SER A 257 -2.85 -7.45 -5.99
N ARG A 258 -2.25 -6.75 -5.02
CA ARG A 258 -2.38 -5.29 -4.82
C ARG A 258 -1.04 -4.65 -4.48
N PRO A 259 -0.76 -3.44 -4.99
CA PRO A 259 0.50 -2.73 -4.74
C PRO A 259 0.52 -2.07 -3.35
N LYS A 260 0.35 -2.88 -2.30
CA LYS A 260 0.39 -2.49 -0.89
C LYS A 260 1.36 -3.41 -0.15
N MET A 261 2.17 -2.81 0.74
CA MET A 261 3.23 -3.51 1.47
C MET A 261 2.76 -4.78 2.20
N GLY A 262 1.58 -4.76 2.83
CA GLY A 262 1.03 -5.95 3.51
C GLY A 262 0.74 -7.11 2.56
N PHE A 263 0.20 -6.83 1.37
CA PHE A 263 -0.06 -7.84 0.33
C PHE A 263 1.26 -8.37 -0.23
N LEU A 264 2.23 -7.50 -0.50
CA LEU A 264 3.56 -7.92 -0.95
C LEU A 264 4.18 -8.92 0.03
N VAL A 265 4.27 -8.57 1.32
CA VAL A 265 4.93 -9.46 2.31
C VAL A 265 4.14 -10.75 2.53
N ASN A 266 2.80 -10.67 2.59
CA ASN A 266 1.96 -11.85 2.78
C ASN A 266 2.08 -12.83 1.60
N GLU A 267 1.92 -12.35 0.38
CA GLU A 267 1.96 -13.19 -0.81
C GLU A 267 3.38 -13.69 -1.08
N ALA A 268 4.41 -12.89 -0.76
CA ALA A 268 5.78 -13.38 -0.71
C ALA A 268 5.92 -14.58 0.24
N ALA A 269 5.34 -14.51 1.44
CA ALA A 269 5.36 -15.62 2.39
C ALA A 269 4.58 -16.85 1.87
N GLN A 270 3.59 -16.68 0.99
CA GLN A 270 2.88 -17.80 0.38
C GLN A 270 3.73 -18.49 -0.71
N TYR A 271 4.40 -17.70 -1.55
CA TYR A 271 4.96 -18.22 -2.81
C TYR A 271 6.48 -18.35 -2.82
N ALA A 272 7.22 -17.61 -1.99
CA ALA A 272 8.68 -17.51 -2.08
C ALA A 272 9.40 -18.86 -1.95
N SER A 273 8.96 -19.74 -1.04
CA SER A 273 9.57 -21.08 -0.89
C SER A 273 9.47 -21.91 -2.18
N ARG A 274 8.31 -21.86 -2.85
CA ARG A 274 8.08 -22.58 -4.11
C ARG A 274 8.90 -21.97 -5.24
N LEU A 275 8.82 -20.65 -5.40
CA LEU A 275 9.55 -19.92 -6.44
C LEU A 275 11.07 -20.12 -6.32
N LEU A 276 11.60 -20.13 -5.10
CA LEU A 276 13.03 -20.38 -4.86
C LEU A 276 13.43 -21.80 -5.25
N ALA A 277 12.60 -22.79 -4.94
CA ALA A 277 12.85 -24.18 -5.35
C ALA A 277 12.82 -24.34 -6.87
N GLU A 278 11.86 -23.70 -7.56
CA GLU A 278 11.77 -23.69 -9.02
C GLU A 278 13.01 -23.07 -9.67
N LYS A 279 13.49 -21.93 -9.15
CA LYS A 279 14.72 -21.29 -9.62
C LYS A 279 15.97 -22.14 -9.40
N ARG A 280 16.10 -22.78 -8.23
CA ARG A 280 17.21 -23.69 -7.94
C ARG A 280 17.19 -24.91 -8.87
N ASN A 281 16.02 -25.47 -9.15
CA ASN A 281 15.88 -26.63 -10.04
C ASN A 281 16.19 -26.29 -11.51
N ARG A 282 15.76 -25.13 -12.02
CA ARG A 282 16.13 -24.68 -13.38
C ARG A 282 17.65 -24.52 -13.55
N LYS A 283 18.33 -24.11 -12.48
CA LYS A 283 19.80 -24.01 -12.45
C LYS A 283 20.47 -25.39 -12.49
N ILE A 284 19.83 -26.42 -11.94
CA ILE A 284 20.30 -27.81 -11.98
C ILE A 284 20.04 -28.42 -13.36
N GLU A 285 18.87 -28.18 -13.97
CA GLU A 285 18.57 -28.63 -15.34
C GLU A 285 19.49 -27.97 -16.38
N GLY A 286 19.81 -26.69 -16.23
CA GLY A 286 20.76 -25.98 -17.09
C GLY A 286 22.23 -26.40 -16.95
N VAL A 287 22.57 -27.25 -15.97
CA VAL A 287 23.91 -27.84 -15.80
C VAL A 287 23.99 -29.24 -16.44
N TYR A 288 22.85 -29.88 -16.74
CA TYR A 288 22.80 -31.23 -17.32
C TYR A 288 22.45 -31.31 -18.80
N THR A 289 22.21 -30.18 -19.48
CA THR A 289 22.01 -30.15 -20.93
C THR A 289 23.26 -29.65 -21.64
N ALA A 290 24.25 -30.55 -21.77
CA ALA A 290 25.17 -30.48 -22.89
C ALA A 290 24.36 -30.69 -24.18
N VAL A 291 24.32 -29.66 -25.01
CA VAL A 291 23.64 -29.56 -26.30
C VAL A 291 24.29 -30.53 -27.31
N PRO A 292 23.52 -31.06 -28.26
CA PRO A 292 23.90 -30.83 -29.66
C PRO A 292 22.85 -29.99 -30.39
N GLU A 293 23.39 -29.13 -31.25
CA GLU A 293 22.73 -28.11 -32.06
C GLU A 293 21.63 -28.71 -32.95
N GLU A 294 20.53 -27.98 -33.14
CA GLU A 294 19.85 -27.89 -34.44
C GLU A 294 18.84 -26.73 -34.51
N GLU A 295 18.60 -26.30 -35.75
CA GLU A 295 18.22 -24.96 -36.21
C GLU A 295 16.71 -24.60 -36.13
N ASN A 296 16.46 -23.29 -36.09
CA ASN A 296 15.32 -22.51 -36.63
C ASN A 296 13.98 -23.20 -36.95
N THR A 297 12.89 -22.75 -36.28
CA THR A 297 11.81 -21.90 -36.87
C THR A 297 10.68 -21.61 -35.84
N PRO A 298 10.04 -20.42 -35.86
CA PRO A 298 8.91 -20.13 -34.97
C PRO A 298 7.59 -20.63 -35.60
N GLN A 299 6.95 -21.61 -34.96
CA GLN A 299 5.62 -22.10 -35.37
C GLN A 299 4.50 -21.48 -34.53
N ALA A 300 3.50 -20.94 -35.22
CA ALA A 300 2.26 -20.40 -34.67
C ALA A 300 1.18 -21.48 -34.52
N VAL A 301 0.51 -21.57 -33.37
CA VAL A 301 -0.75 -22.34 -33.20
C VAL A 301 -1.62 -21.61 -32.16
N ARG A 302 -2.65 -20.85 -32.55
CA ARG A 302 -4.05 -21.19 -32.91
C ARG A 302 -5.00 -21.22 -31.70
N ARG A 303 -5.88 -20.19 -31.63
CA ARG A 303 -7.12 -20.15 -30.82
C ARG A 303 -8.06 -21.29 -31.22
N VAL A 304 -8.69 -21.96 -30.23
CA VAL A 304 -10.13 -22.32 -30.21
C VAL A 304 -10.58 -22.46 -28.74
N ALA A 305 -11.80 -22.02 -28.43
CA ALA A 305 -12.44 -22.08 -27.13
C ALA A 305 -13.52 -23.19 -27.03
N LEU A 306 -13.94 -23.43 -25.78
CA LEU A 306 -15.27 -23.85 -25.26
C LEU A 306 -15.56 -25.33 -24.88
N SER A 307 -15.85 -25.48 -23.57
CA SER A 307 -16.94 -26.24 -22.90
C SER A 307 -16.68 -27.62 -22.24
N THR A 308 -16.48 -27.60 -20.89
CA THR A 308 -17.13 -28.36 -19.76
C THR A 308 -17.15 -29.93 -19.76
N PRO A 309 -17.34 -30.71 -18.64
CA PRO A 309 -17.83 -30.36 -17.29
C PRO A 309 -17.30 -31.12 -16.02
N THR A 310 -17.70 -30.59 -14.86
CA THR A 310 -18.07 -31.21 -13.54
C THR A 310 -17.02 -31.80 -12.58
N MET A 311 -16.81 -31.04 -11.49
CA MET A 311 -16.44 -31.53 -10.15
C MET A 311 -17.63 -32.23 -9.49
N ALA A 312 -17.53 -33.54 -9.28
CA ALA A 312 -18.41 -34.30 -8.39
C ALA A 312 -17.57 -34.79 -7.20
N GLY A 313 -17.94 -34.38 -5.99
CA GLY A 313 -17.35 -34.90 -4.76
C GLY A 313 -17.33 -33.93 -3.57
N PHE A 314 -18.49 -33.39 -3.17
CA PHE A 314 -18.63 -32.73 -1.86
C PHE A 314 -19.76 -33.42 -1.07
N ARG A 315 -19.38 -34.36 -0.22
CA ARG A 315 -20.18 -34.87 0.89
C ARG A 315 -19.29 -34.89 2.14
N ASP A 316 -19.61 -34.06 3.12
CA ASP A 316 -19.84 -34.44 4.53
C ASP A 316 -19.73 -33.21 5.46
N GLY A 317 -20.75 -33.03 6.30
CA GLY A 317 -20.91 -31.93 7.26
C GLY A 317 -19.94 -31.95 8.45
N LEU A 318 -18.84 -32.68 8.35
CA LEU A 318 -17.77 -32.72 9.36
C LEU A 318 -16.84 -31.50 9.27
N GLN A 319 -16.73 -30.85 8.10
CA GLN A 319 -15.85 -29.69 7.91
C GLN A 319 -16.33 -28.38 8.54
N GLU A 320 -17.64 -28.18 8.74
CA GLU A 320 -18.14 -26.95 9.38
C GLU A 320 -17.66 -26.89 10.85
N ILE A 321 -17.72 -28.00 11.59
CA ILE A 321 -17.29 -28.06 12.99
C ILE A 321 -15.76 -27.97 13.11
N ASP A 322 -15.01 -28.65 12.23
CA ASP A 322 -13.55 -28.59 12.22
C ASP A 322 -13.04 -27.19 11.90
N PHE A 323 -13.73 -26.45 11.01
CA PHE A 323 -13.40 -25.06 10.71
C PHE A 323 -13.82 -24.10 11.84
N LEU A 324 -14.95 -24.34 12.51
CA LEU A 324 -15.31 -23.59 13.72
C LEU A 324 -14.28 -23.79 14.84
N HIS A 325 -13.77 -25.01 15.01
CA HIS A 325 -12.66 -25.30 15.93
C HIS A 325 -11.32 -24.72 15.46
N GLU A 326 -11.05 -24.67 14.15
CA GLU A 326 -9.84 -24.07 13.58
C GLU A 326 -9.85 -22.55 13.76
N ILE A 327 -10.96 -21.88 13.46
CA ILE A 327 -11.17 -20.46 13.75
C ILE A 327 -10.99 -20.25 15.25
N SER A 328 -11.73 -20.97 16.11
CA SER A 328 -11.67 -20.77 17.55
C SER A 328 -10.27 -21.03 18.16
N SER A 329 -9.52 -22.00 17.65
CA SER A 329 -8.16 -22.31 18.13
C SER A 329 -7.07 -21.40 17.56
N ARG A 330 -7.26 -20.81 16.37
CA ARG A 330 -6.29 -19.92 15.72
C ARG A 330 -6.57 -18.44 15.94
N ILE A 331 -7.79 -18.09 16.34
CA ILE A 331 -8.16 -16.81 16.96
C ILE A 331 -7.28 -16.50 18.19
N ALA A 332 -6.77 -17.53 18.89
CA ALA A 332 -5.84 -17.35 20.00
C ALA A 332 -4.41 -16.95 19.55
N ALA A 333 -4.09 -17.02 18.25
CA ALA A 333 -2.81 -16.59 17.71
C ALA A 333 -2.90 -15.15 17.16
N ALA A 334 -1.86 -14.35 17.38
CA ALA A 334 -1.81 -12.91 17.13
C ALA A 334 -1.76 -12.49 15.63
N ASP A 335 -2.73 -12.91 14.82
CA ASP A 335 -2.90 -12.47 13.42
C ASP A 335 -3.51 -11.05 13.36
N SER A 336 -3.09 -10.21 12.41
CA SER A 336 -3.68 -8.87 12.22
C SER A 336 -5.14 -8.96 11.75
N LEU A 337 -6.05 -8.12 12.28
CA LEU A 337 -7.49 -8.12 12.00
C LEU A 337 -7.86 -8.27 10.52
N HIS A 338 -7.18 -7.57 9.62
CA HIS A 338 -7.43 -7.66 8.18
C HIS A 338 -7.29 -9.08 7.61
N LEU A 339 -6.28 -9.85 8.07
CA LEU A 339 -6.06 -11.23 7.62
C LEU A 339 -7.19 -12.16 8.07
N VAL A 340 -7.69 -11.93 9.28
CA VAL A 340 -8.84 -12.68 9.82
C VAL A 340 -10.07 -12.40 8.94
N LEU A 341 -10.35 -11.13 8.67
CA LEU A 341 -11.49 -10.71 7.83
C LEU A 341 -11.42 -11.24 6.39
N ASP A 342 -10.25 -11.19 5.74
CA ASP A 342 -10.07 -11.72 4.38
C ASP A 342 -10.23 -13.25 4.30
N ARG A 343 -9.81 -13.97 5.34
CA ARG A 343 -10.04 -15.43 5.45
C ARG A 343 -11.52 -15.76 5.61
N ILE A 344 -12.24 -14.97 6.40
CA ILE A 344 -13.70 -15.13 6.57
C ILE A 344 -14.42 -14.92 5.24
N VAL A 345 -14.07 -13.85 4.50
CA VAL A 345 -14.61 -13.60 3.16
C VAL A 345 -14.33 -14.78 2.24
N SER A 346 -13.11 -15.30 2.23
CA SER A 346 -12.72 -16.45 1.40
C SER A 346 -13.51 -17.70 1.75
N PHE A 347 -13.71 -17.98 3.04
CA PHE A 347 -14.51 -19.11 3.50
C PHE A 347 -15.98 -18.99 3.10
N ILE A 348 -16.62 -17.86 3.41
CA ILE A 348 -18.02 -17.63 3.06
C ILE A 348 -18.21 -17.76 1.55
N SER A 349 -17.30 -17.20 0.77
CA SER A 349 -17.33 -17.27 -0.69
C SER A 349 -17.11 -18.66 -1.26
N GLY A 350 -16.52 -19.58 -0.48
CA GLY A 350 -16.31 -20.98 -0.86
C GLY A 350 -17.47 -21.90 -0.45
N VAL A 351 -18.26 -21.53 0.57
CA VAL A 351 -19.38 -22.34 1.09
C VAL A 351 -20.73 -21.85 0.55
N ILE A 352 -20.90 -20.53 0.40
CA ILE A 352 -22.11 -19.91 -0.13
C ILE A 352 -21.75 -19.33 -1.50
N PRO A 353 -22.37 -19.81 -2.60
CA PRO A 353 -22.23 -19.17 -3.90
C PRO A 353 -22.58 -17.68 -3.78
N CYS A 354 -21.77 -16.80 -4.35
CA CYS A 354 -22.04 -15.37 -4.40
C CYS A 354 -21.18 -14.74 -5.49
N ASP A 355 -21.64 -13.64 -6.07
CA ASP A 355 -20.80 -12.84 -6.96
C ASP A 355 -19.85 -11.97 -6.12
N SER A 356 -20.35 -11.34 -5.05
CA SER A 356 -19.57 -10.50 -4.14
C SER A 356 -19.83 -10.85 -2.66
N CYS A 357 -18.82 -10.64 -1.81
CA CYS A 357 -18.93 -10.72 -0.35
C CYS A 357 -18.17 -9.55 0.27
N PHE A 358 -18.77 -8.81 1.19
CA PHE A 358 -18.15 -7.67 1.87
C PHE A 358 -18.31 -7.79 3.38
N ILE A 359 -17.27 -7.40 4.12
CA ILE A 359 -17.35 -7.22 5.57
C ILE A 359 -17.14 -5.75 5.90
N TYR A 360 -18.12 -5.17 6.58
CA TYR A 360 -18.06 -3.82 7.14
C TYR A 360 -17.82 -3.90 8.63
N VAL A 361 -16.92 -3.06 9.15
CA VAL A 361 -16.63 -2.91 10.58
C VAL A 361 -17.12 -1.55 11.05
N LEU A 362 -17.72 -1.50 12.24
CA LEU A 362 -18.27 -0.28 12.81
C LEU A 362 -17.17 0.57 13.46
N GLU A 363 -16.95 1.76 12.92
CA GLU A 363 -15.96 2.73 13.40
C GLU A 363 -16.59 4.12 13.45
N ASN A 364 -16.57 4.77 14.63
CA ASN A 364 -17.12 6.12 14.82
C ASN A 364 -18.52 6.28 14.20
N ASP A 365 -19.43 5.35 14.52
CA ASP A 365 -20.81 5.26 14.03
C ASP A 365 -20.99 5.05 12.51
N ASN A 366 -19.91 4.75 11.79
CA ASN A 366 -19.94 4.43 10.37
C ASN A 366 -19.46 3.00 10.11
N LEU A 367 -20.15 2.30 9.20
CA LEU A 367 -19.75 0.99 8.73
C LEU A 367 -18.72 1.16 7.60
N VAL A 368 -17.47 0.82 7.88
CA VAL A 368 -16.34 0.93 6.95
C VAL A 368 -16.06 -0.44 6.35
N MET A 369 -16.00 -0.54 5.03
CA MET A 369 -15.64 -1.80 4.36
C MET A 369 -14.18 -2.16 4.69
N ARG A 370 -13.95 -3.32 5.32
CA ARG A 370 -12.62 -3.79 5.74
C ARG A 370 -12.13 -5.06 5.03
N ALA A 371 -13.03 -5.83 4.42
CA ALA A 371 -12.68 -6.97 3.57
C ALA A 371 -13.70 -7.18 2.45
N SER A 372 -13.27 -7.75 1.32
CA SER A 372 -14.10 -7.95 0.13
C SER A 372 -13.62 -9.12 -0.76
N LYS A 373 -14.56 -9.89 -1.33
CA LYS A 373 -14.32 -10.94 -2.35
C LYS A 373 -13.92 -10.32 -3.69
N ASN A 374 -14.57 -9.21 -4.06
CA ASN A 374 -14.32 -8.43 -5.27
C ASN A 374 -13.83 -7.05 -4.85
N PRO A 375 -12.54 -6.90 -4.56
CA PRO A 375 -12.02 -5.66 -4.06
C PRO A 375 -11.96 -4.60 -5.16
N HIS A 376 -13.03 -3.83 -5.30
CA HIS A 376 -12.95 -2.55 -5.98
C HIS A 376 -12.00 -1.66 -5.17
N ALA A 377 -10.83 -1.36 -5.74
CA ALA A 377 -9.70 -0.75 -5.06
C ALA A 377 -9.98 0.65 -4.46
N ASP A 378 -11.06 1.30 -4.91
CA ASP A 378 -11.44 2.67 -4.56
C ASP A 378 -12.44 2.79 -3.39
N LEU A 379 -12.94 1.67 -2.85
CA LEU A 379 -14.10 1.68 -1.93
C LEU A 379 -13.84 1.08 -0.56
N VAL A 380 -12.82 0.22 -0.47
CA VAL A 380 -12.26 -0.19 0.81
C VAL A 380 -11.60 1.05 1.45
N ASP A 381 -11.99 1.34 2.69
CA ASP A 381 -11.60 2.53 3.47
C ASP A 381 -12.20 3.90 3.06
N HIS A 382 -13.06 3.99 2.02
CA HIS A 382 -13.60 5.28 1.53
C HIS A 382 -15.14 5.40 1.51
N VAL A 383 -15.88 4.29 1.69
CA VAL A 383 -17.35 4.31 1.81
C VAL A 383 -17.77 3.94 3.22
N GLY A 384 -18.23 4.94 3.96
CA GLY A 384 -18.89 4.78 5.25
C GLY A 384 -20.40 4.70 5.08
N ILE A 385 -21.01 3.57 5.45
CA ILE A 385 -22.47 3.44 5.51
C ILE A 385 -22.93 3.83 6.91
N GLN A 386 -23.83 4.81 7.02
CA GLN A 386 -24.39 5.19 8.32
C GLN A 386 -25.32 4.10 8.85
N ILE A 387 -25.43 3.97 10.17
CA ILE A 387 -26.42 3.09 10.78
C ILE A 387 -27.83 3.51 10.33
N GLY A 388 -28.63 2.54 9.88
CA GLY A 388 -29.97 2.75 9.32
C GLY A 388 -30.02 3.14 7.84
N GLN A 389 -28.87 3.33 7.18
CA GLN A 389 -28.78 3.63 5.75
C GLN A 389 -28.58 2.36 4.93
N GLY A 390 -29.36 2.16 3.86
CA GLY A 390 -29.19 0.94 3.06
C GLY A 390 -29.74 -0.30 3.77
N VAL A 391 -29.75 -1.43 3.07
CA VAL A 391 -30.01 -2.74 3.71
C VAL A 391 -28.93 -3.05 4.75
N THR A 392 -27.67 -2.73 4.46
CA THR A 392 -26.53 -2.94 5.37
C THR A 392 -26.65 -2.13 6.67
N GLY A 393 -26.93 -0.83 6.60
CA GLY A 393 -27.15 -0.02 7.79
C GLY A 393 -28.44 -0.38 8.53
N TRP A 394 -29.49 -0.82 7.83
CA TRP A 394 -30.71 -1.35 8.45
C TRP A 394 -30.37 -2.60 9.29
N VAL A 395 -29.61 -3.54 8.74
CA VAL A 395 -29.15 -4.73 9.49
C VAL A 395 -28.35 -4.35 10.73
N ALA A 396 -27.47 -3.36 10.63
CA ALA A 396 -26.74 -2.86 11.80
C ALA A 396 -27.67 -2.23 12.86
N LYS A 397 -28.71 -1.50 12.44
CA LYS A 397 -29.67 -0.84 13.34
C LYS A 397 -30.56 -1.85 14.08
N TYR A 398 -31.12 -2.81 13.35
CA TYR A 398 -32.12 -3.74 13.87
C TYR A 398 -31.54 -5.09 14.31
N ARG A 399 -30.26 -5.35 14.01
CA ARG A 399 -29.51 -6.56 14.43
C ARG A 399 -30.13 -7.87 13.95
N GLN A 400 -30.76 -7.83 12.78
CA GLN A 400 -31.44 -8.97 12.19
C GLN A 400 -30.90 -9.21 10.78
N PRO A 401 -30.65 -10.47 10.39
CA PRO A 401 -30.23 -10.77 9.02
C PRO A 401 -31.38 -10.51 8.04
N VAL A 402 -31.03 -10.13 6.81
CA VAL A 402 -31.96 -9.85 5.72
C VAL A 402 -31.53 -10.62 4.48
N ALA A 403 -32.43 -11.42 3.91
CA ALA A 403 -32.23 -12.13 2.66
C ALA A 403 -33.24 -11.62 1.61
N LEU A 404 -32.74 -11.02 0.53
CA LEU A 404 -33.50 -10.57 -0.62
C LEU A 404 -33.21 -11.51 -1.79
N ALA A 405 -34.24 -12.18 -2.30
CA ALA A 405 -34.08 -13.17 -3.37
C ALA A 405 -34.07 -12.57 -4.79
N SER A 406 -34.58 -11.34 -4.94
CA SER A 406 -34.69 -10.58 -6.18
C SER A 406 -34.96 -9.10 -5.86
N GLY A 407 -34.75 -8.20 -6.81
CA GLY A 407 -35.03 -6.77 -6.68
C GLY A 407 -34.26 -6.05 -5.58
N ALA A 408 -33.07 -6.51 -5.19
CA ALA A 408 -32.29 -5.89 -4.11
C ALA A 408 -31.95 -4.41 -4.38
N SER A 409 -31.70 -4.05 -5.64
CA SER A 409 -31.48 -2.66 -6.10
C SER A 409 -32.72 -1.76 -5.99
N ASN A 410 -33.92 -2.35 -5.93
CA ASN A 410 -35.21 -1.66 -5.84
C ASN A 410 -35.81 -1.67 -4.42
N ASP A 411 -35.11 -2.23 -3.42
CA ASP A 411 -35.61 -2.27 -2.05
C ASP A 411 -35.75 -0.84 -1.50
N PRO A 412 -36.85 -0.46 -0.82
CA PRO A 412 -37.05 0.89 -0.29
C PRO A 412 -35.97 1.34 0.71
N ARG A 413 -35.24 0.39 1.30
CA ARG A 413 -34.11 0.65 2.19
C ARG A 413 -32.82 0.94 1.42
N PHE A 414 -32.75 0.61 0.13
CA PHE A 414 -31.59 0.84 -0.72
C PHE A 414 -31.39 2.34 -0.99
N LYS A 415 -30.17 2.83 -0.76
CA LYS A 415 -29.72 4.13 -1.28
C LYS A 415 -28.57 3.84 -2.24
N ALA A 416 -28.69 4.26 -3.50
CA ALA A 416 -27.65 4.12 -4.50
C ALA A 416 -26.38 4.89 -4.09
N PHE A 417 -25.24 4.23 -4.13
CA PHE A 417 -23.93 4.87 -4.01
C PHE A 417 -23.44 5.26 -5.40
N LYS A 418 -23.24 6.56 -5.67
CA LYS A 418 -22.90 7.07 -7.01
C LYS A 418 -21.51 6.65 -7.54
N ASN A 419 -20.71 5.89 -6.79
CA ASN A 419 -19.30 5.61 -7.09
C ASN A 419 -18.94 4.11 -7.00
N ILE A 420 -19.89 3.18 -7.13
CA ILE A 420 -19.59 1.74 -7.12
C ILE A 420 -20.21 1.04 -8.35
N PRO A 421 -19.55 0.05 -8.98
CA PRO A 421 -20.17 -0.81 -10.00
C PRO A 421 -21.23 -1.77 -9.42
N GLU A 422 -21.99 -1.35 -8.40
CA GLU A 422 -23.00 -2.14 -7.69
C GLU A 422 -24.40 -1.96 -8.27
N ASP A 423 -24.55 -1.19 -9.34
CA ASP A 423 -25.87 -0.78 -9.86
C ASP A 423 -26.72 -1.95 -10.40
N HIS A 424 -26.24 -3.20 -10.41
CA HIS A 424 -26.92 -4.34 -11.07
C HIS A 424 -26.95 -5.64 -10.23
N PHE A 425 -27.04 -5.59 -8.90
CA PHE A 425 -27.27 -6.80 -8.08
C PHE A 425 -28.76 -7.07 -7.82
N GLU A 426 -29.19 -8.28 -8.12
CA GLU A 426 -30.59 -8.71 -8.07
C GLU A 426 -30.93 -9.35 -6.71
N ALA A 427 -30.01 -10.12 -6.10
CA ALA A 427 -30.23 -10.77 -4.81
C ALA A 427 -29.11 -10.46 -3.80
N MET A 428 -29.45 -10.46 -2.50
CA MET A 428 -28.53 -10.08 -1.42
C MET A 428 -28.84 -10.81 -0.12
N LEU A 429 -27.82 -11.20 0.63
CA LEU A 429 -27.93 -11.66 2.02
C LEU A 429 -27.02 -10.82 2.92
N CYS A 430 -27.61 -10.14 3.89
CA CYS A 430 -26.91 -9.33 4.89
C CYS A 430 -27.08 -9.94 6.27
N SER A 431 -26.02 -10.00 7.07
CA SER A 431 -26.05 -10.50 8.45
C SER A 431 -25.23 -9.64 9.39
N PRO A 432 -25.72 -9.31 10.61
CA PRO A 432 -24.98 -8.48 11.55
C PRO A 432 -23.80 -9.26 12.15
N ILE A 433 -22.71 -8.55 12.42
CA ILE A 433 -21.60 -9.06 13.22
C ILE A 433 -21.81 -8.55 14.65
N ILE A 434 -21.97 -9.48 15.59
CA ILE A 434 -22.40 -9.16 16.96
C ILE A 434 -21.36 -9.67 17.96
N CYS A 435 -20.94 -8.79 18.87
CA CYS A 435 -20.12 -9.13 20.03
C CYS A 435 -20.76 -8.55 21.29
N ALA A 436 -20.88 -9.34 22.36
CA ALA A 436 -21.47 -8.91 23.64
C ALA A 436 -22.79 -8.11 23.49
N ASN A 437 -23.69 -8.60 22.63
CA ASN A 437 -24.97 -7.94 22.32
C ASN A 437 -24.84 -6.52 21.73
N ARG A 438 -23.71 -6.18 21.10
CA ARG A 438 -23.48 -4.96 20.33
C ARG A 438 -23.13 -5.33 18.90
N VAL A 439 -23.59 -4.50 17.95
CA VAL A 439 -23.16 -4.65 16.55
C VAL A 439 -21.79 -4.03 16.41
N VAL A 440 -20.87 -4.81 15.84
CA VAL A 440 -19.49 -4.40 15.57
C VAL A 440 -19.19 -4.39 14.08
N GLY A 441 -20.14 -4.82 13.25
CA GLY A 441 -20.03 -4.83 11.80
C GLY A 441 -21.22 -5.49 11.10
N VAL A 442 -21.13 -5.66 9.78
CA VAL A 442 -22.14 -6.34 8.94
C VAL A 442 -21.43 -7.11 7.82
N ILE A 443 -21.90 -8.33 7.53
CA ILE A 443 -21.46 -9.13 6.38
C ILE A 443 -22.53 -9.06 5.29
N ASN A 444 -22.11 -8.77 4.06
CA ASN A 444 -22.97 -8.74 2.88
C ASN A 444 -22.54 -9.82 1.88
N LEU A 445 -23.50 -10.51 1.28
CA LEU A 445 -23.37 -11.37 0.10
C LEU A 445 -24.29 -10.85 -0.99
N GLN A 446 -23.80 -10.78 -2.22
CA GLN A 446 -24.55 -10.24 -3.35
C GLN A 446 -24.45 -11.16 -4.57
N HIS A 447 -25.51 -11.17 -5.37
CA HIS A 447 -25.64 -11.92 -6.61
C HIS A 447 -26.18 -11.03 -7.72
N ARG A 448 -25.61 -11.15 -8.92
CA ARG A 448 -26.03 -10.44 -10.14
C ARG A 448 -27.39 -10.95 -10.64
N LEU A 449 -27.68 -12.21 -10.37
CA LEU A 449 -28.95 -12.87 -10.71
C LEU A 449 -29.78 -13.13 -9.45
N SER A 450 -31.05 -13.45 -9.64
CA SER A 450 -31.93 -13.86 -8.54
C SER A 450 -31.36 -15.11 -7.86
N TYR A 451 -31.31 -15.07 -6.53
CA TYR A 451 -30.75 -16.15 -5.72
C TYR A 451 -31.50 -16.25 -4.40
N LYS A 452 -32.14 -17.39 -4.15
CA LYS A 452 -32.89 -17.63 -2.93
C LYS A 452 -32.00 -18.32 -1.89
N HIS A 453 -31.44 -17.52 -0.99
CA HIS A 453 -30.70 -18.02 0.16
C HIS A 453 -31.59 -18.92 1.04
N SER A 454 -31.11 -20.12 1.30
CA SER A 454 -31.71 -21.12 2.20
C SER A 454 -31.58 -20.71 3.66
N THR A 455 -32.40 -21.31 4.52
CA THR A 455 -32.32 -21.10 5.97
C THR A 455 -30.97 -21.55 6.55
N HIS A 456 -30.32 -22.55 5.93
CA HIS A 456 -28.98 -22.99 6.33
C HIS A 456 -27.92 -21.91 6.06
N GLU A 457 -27.90 -21.33 4.85
CA GLU A 457 -26.98 -20.26 4.47
C GLU A 457 -27.13 -19.02 5.37
N VAL A 458 -28.38 -18.65 5.71
CA VAL A 458 -28.65 -17.53 6.63
C VAL A 458 -28.11 -17.82 8.04
N ARG A 459 -28.30 -19.06 8.54
CA ARG A 459 -27.80 -19.48 9.86
C ARG A 459 -26.28 -19.56 9.89
N LEU A 460 -25.66 -20.10 8.84
CA LEU A 460 -24.21 -20.16 8.70
C LEU A 460 -23.60 -18.77 8.75
N LEU A 461 -24.11 -17.84 7.93
CA LEU A 461 -23.61 -16.47 7.90
C LEU A 461 -23.80 -15.74 9.25
N SER A 462 -24.93 -15.98 9.92
CA SER A 462 -25.18 -15.43 11.26
C SER A 462 -24.22 -15.99 12.32
N THR A 463 -23.94 -17.29 12.26
CA THR A 463 -23.00 -17.96 13.18
C THR A 463 -21.58 -17.40 13.01
N LEU A 464 -21.15 -17.22 11.76
CA LEU A 464 -19.89 -16.55 11.45
C LEU A 464 -19.90 -15.11 11.97
N GLY A 465 -21.00 -14.37 11.79
CA GLY A 465 -21.15 -13.02 12.35
C GLY A 465 -20.90 -12.93 13.85
N TYR A 466 -21.27 -13.95 14.64
CA TYR A 466 -20.95 -13.98 16.08
C TYR A 466 -19.48 -14.26 16.36
N LEU A 467 -18.88 -15.22 15.67
CA LEU A 467 -17.48 -15.62 15.88
C LEU A 467 -16.51 -14.50 15.51
N VAL A 468 -16.80 -13.83 14.41
CA VAL A 468 -16.00 -12.71 13.89
C VAL A 468 -16.13 -11.48 14.78
N GLY A 469 -17.28 -11.31 15.45
CA GLY A 469 -17.51 -10.19 16.35
C GLY A 469 -16.52 -10.14 17.51
N ALA A 470 -16.16 -11.29 18.08
CA ALA A 470 -15.18 -11.37 19.15
C ALA A 470 -13.80 -10.85 18.71
N GLU A 471 -13.40 -11.16 17.47
CA GLU A 471 -12.08 -10.78 16.94
C GLU A 471 -11.95 -9.31 16.61
N ILE A 472 -13.01 -8.73 16.05
CA ILE A 472 -13.06 -7.29 15.80
C ILE A 472 -12.89 -6.52 17.11
N GLU A 473 -13.58 -6.93 18.17
CA GLU A 473 -13.48 -6.27 19.47
C GLU A 473 -12.13 -6.54 20.15
N ARG A 474 -11.58 -7.75 20.05
CA ARG A 474 -10.24 -8.07 20.56
C ARG A 474 -9.17 -7.17 19.92
N ALA A 475 -9.16 -7.06 18.59
CA ALA A 475 -8.22 -6.21 17.87
C ALA A 475 -8.38 -4.72 18.20
N ARG A 476 -9.63 -4.27 18.41
CA ARG A 476 -9.92 -2.90 18.86
C ARG A 476 -9.34 -2.62 20.24
N LEU A 477 -9.57 -3.54 21.19
CA LEU A 477 -9.06 -3.44 22.56
C LEU A 477 -7.53 -3.51 22.62
N GLU A 478 -6.89 -4.38 21.83
CA GLU A 478 -5.44 -4.46 21.72
C GLU A 478 -4.83 -3.13 21.22
N THR A 479 -5.48 -2.52 20.22
CA THR A 479 -5.07 -1.21 19.68
C THR A 479 -5.20 -0.11 20.73
N GLU A 480 -6.33 -0.05 21.44
CA GLU A 480 -6.59 0.94 22.49
C GLU A 480 -5.60 0.76 23.66
N ASN A 481 -5.37 -0.48 24.11
CA ASN A 481 -4.41 -0.79 25.17
C ASN A 481 -2.98 -0.36 24.79
N SER A 482 -2.55 -0.63 23.55
CA SER A 482 -1.23 -0.20 23.07
C SER A 482 -1.10 1.33 23.06
N GLN A 483 -2.14 2.05 22.63
CA GLN A 483 -2.15 3.51 22.66
C GLN A 483 -2.11 4.06 24.10
N LEU A 484 -2.89 3.48 25.01
CA LEU A 484 -2.89 3.87 26.43
C LEU A 484 -1.53 3.60 27.09
N ALA A 485 -0.93 2.44 26.83
CA ALA A 485 0.40 2.09 27.31
C ALA A 485 1.46 3.10 26.84
N ASN A 486 1.45 3.45 25.54
CA ASN A 486 2.37 4.44 24.98
C ASN A 486 2.18 5.85 25.58
N ARG A 487 0.93 6.27 25.84
CA ARG A 487 0.63 7.53 26.52
C ARG A 487 1.15 7.54 27.96
N LEU A 488 0.95 6.45 28.70
CA LEU A 488 1.45 6.31 30.06
C LEU A 488 2.98 6.33 30.11
N GLU A 489 3.64 5.60 29.23
CA GLU A 489 5.11 5.61 29.14
C GLU A 489 5.64 7.00 28.77
N THR A 490 4.99 7.70 27.85
CA THR A 490 5.34 9.09 27.52
C THR A 490 5.22 10.00 28.74
N ARG A 491 4.12 9.91 29.49
CA ARG A 491 3.92 10.71 30.69
C ARG A 491 4.99 10.42 31.75
N LYS A 492 5.28 9.15 32.03
CA LYS A 492 6.35 8.75 32.97
C LYS A 492 7.71 9.30 32.56
N ALA A 493 8.06 9.21 31.27
CA ALA A 493 9.33 9.74 30.79
C ALA A 493 9.42 11.26 31.00
N VAL A 494 8.36 11.99 30.67
CA VAL A 494 8.28 13.45 30.90
C VAL A 494 8.38 13.78 32.39
N ASP A 495 7.66 13.08 33.26
CA ASP A 495 7.73 13.32 34.71
C ASP A 495 9.13 13.05 35.28
N ARG A 496 9.80 11.98 34.87
CA ARG A 496 11.20 11.72 35.26
C ARG A 496 12.15 12.79 34.74
N ALA A 497 12.01 13.20 33.48
CA ALA A 497 12.86 14.25 32.89
C ALA A 497 12.66 15.61 33.59
N LYS A 498 11.41 15.96 33.96
CA LYS A 498 11.15 17.12 34.81
C LYS A 498 11.89 17.01 36.14
N SER A 499 11.87 15.86 36.82
CA SER A 499 12.59 15.69 38.08
C SER A 499 14.10 15.85 37.93
N VAL A 500 14.69 15.40 36.82
CA VAL A 500 16.11 15.64 36.50
C VAL A 500 16.37 17.14 36.36
N LEU A 501 15.57 17.85 35.57
CA LEU A 501 15.74 19.30 35.39
C LEU A 501 15.54 20.09 36.69
N GLN A 502 14.56 19.73 37.51
CA GLN A 502 14.33 20.35 38.81
C GLN A 502 15.55 20.19 39.72
N ARG A 503 16.17 19.01 39.75
CA ARG A 503 17.35 18.75 40.57
C ARG A 503 18.61 19.42 40.02
N ASP A 504 18.87 19.28 38.74
CA ASP A 504 20.14 19.68 38.13
C ASP A 504 20.21 21.19 37.88
N LEU A 505 19.07 21.83 37.61
CA LEU A 505 18.97 23.25 37.32
C LEU A 505 18.23 24.04 38.40
N SER A 506 17.85 23.40 39.51
CA SER A 506 17.08 24.02 40.62
C SER A 506 15.80 24.72 40.15
N LEU A 507 15.15 24.18 39.11
CA LEU A 507 13.91 24.72 38.55
C LEU A 507 12.70 24.28 39.38
N SER A 508 11.64 25.09 39.35
CA SER A 508 10.31 24.64 39.80
C SER A 508 9.75 23.59 38.83
N GLU A 509 8.73 22.83 39.24
CA GLU A 509 8.09 21.86 38.35
C GLU A 509 7.51 22.52 37.08
N ASP A 510 6.86 23.68 37.24
CA ASP A 510 6.29 24.43 36.13
C ASP A 510 7.39 24.95 35.19
N ASP A 511 8.49 25.48 35.73
CA ASP A 511 9.60 25.98 34.91
C ASP A 511 10.30 24.85 34.15
N ALA A 512 10.48 23.68 34.77
CA ALA A 512 11.02 22.49 34.11
C ALA A 512 10.10 22.03 32.96
N TYR A 513 8.79 22.00 33.19
CA TYR A 513 7.83 21.66 32.14
C TYR A 513 7.84 22.67 30.98
N GLN A 514 7.83 23.98 31.29
CA GLN A 514 7.90 25.03 30.27
C GLN A 514 9.21 25.01 29.48
N MET A 515 10.32 24.68 30.14
CA MET A 515 11.61 24.50 29.47
C MET A 515 11.57 23.33 28.48
N MET A 516 11.08 22.16 28.92
CA MET A 516 10.91 21.00 28.02
C MET A 516 9.99 21.32 26.83
N HIS A 517 8.90 22.04 27.08
CA HIS A 517 7.96 22.44 26.05
C HIS A 517 8.55 23.47 25.07
N ARG A 518 9.39 24.39 25.56
CA ARG A 518 10.15 25.34 24.74
C ARG A 518 11.14 24.61 23.84
N GLU A 519 11.91 23.66 24.38
CA GLU A 519 12.84 22.82 23.62
C GLU A 519 12.11 21.95 22.58
N SER A 520 10.96 21.37 22.94
CA SER A 520 10.10 20.62 22.02
C SER A 520 9.70 21.46 20.81
N ARG A 521 9.25 22.71 21.05
CA ARG A 521 8.88 23.65 19.97
C ARG A 521 10.08 24.09 19.14
N GLN A 522 11.17 24.50 19.77
CA GLN A 522 12.37 24.99 19.08
C GLN A 522 13.01 23.91 18.20
N ARG A 523 13.05 22.67 18.68
CA ARG A 523 13.66 21.55 17.96
C ARG A 523 12.69 20.78 17.08
N ARG A 524 11.39 21.11 17.10
CA ARG A 524 10.30 20.38 16.42
C ARG A 524 10.30 18.88 16.75
N LYS A 525 10.58 18.55 18.01
CA LYS A 525 10.59 17.17 18.53
C LYS A 525 9.44 16.96 19.51
N SER A 526 8.94 15.74 19.61
CA SER A 526 7.90 15.40 20.57
C SER A 526 8.40 15.55 22.02
N MET A 527 7.47 15.78 22.95
CA MET A 527 7.79 15.82 24.39
C MET A 527 8.47 14.53 24.87
N ARG A 528 8.12 13.39 24.27
CA ARG A 528 8.74 12.09 24.50
C ARG A 528 10.24 12.11 24.17
N GLU A 529 10.60 12.60 22.98
CA GLU A 529 11.99 12.65 22.53
C GLU A 529 12.83 13.65 23.35
N ILE A 530 12.24 14.77 23.76
CA ILE A 530 12.91 15.72 24.67
C ILE A 530 13.17 15.08 26.03
N ALA A 531 12.17 14.37 26.58
CA ALA A 531 12.31 13.67 27.85
C ALA A 531 13.39 12.58 27.78
N ASP A 532 13.38 11.75 26.73
CA ASP A 532 14.36 10.68 26.54
C ASP A 532 15.79 11.25 26.38
N ALA A 533 15.97 12.40 25.71
CA ALA A 533 17.27 13.06 25.58
C ALA A 533 17.82 13.58 26.92
N ILE A 534 16.96 14.16 27.77
CA ILE A 534 17.34 14.63 29.11
C ILE A 534 17.77 13.45 29.98
N LEU A 535 16.98 12.37 29.96
CA LEU A 535 17.26 11.16 30.74
C LEU A 535 18.55 10.47 30.28
N LEU A 536 18.79 10.40 28.96
CA LEU A 536 20.03 9.85 28.42
C LEU A 536 21.25 10.67 28.84
N SER A 537 21.14 12.00 28.84
CA SER A 537 22.23 12.87 29.30
C SER A 537 22.56 12.65 30.77
N GLU A 538 21.56 12.38 31.61
CA GLU A 538 21.75 12.08 33.04
C GLU A 538 22.38 10.70 33.25
N GLU A 539 21.93 9.67 32.51
CA GLU A 539 22.54 8.34 32.56
C GLU A 539 24.02 8.36 32.16
N LEU A 540 24.37 9.11 31.11
CA LEU A 540 25.76 9.26 30.69
C LEU A 540 26.63 9.96 31.73
N ARG A 541 26.11 10.98 32.44
CA ARG A 541 26.82 11.66 33.53
C ARG A 541 27.00 10.75 34.75
N ARG A 542 25.98 9.97 35.09
CA ARG A 542 26.06 8.98 36.18
C ARG A 542 27.08 7.87 35.94
N ASN A 543 27.35 7.53 34.68
CA ASN A 543 28.34 6.50 34.33
C ASN A 543 29.79 7.02 34.24
N GLN A 544 30.00 8.34 34.36
CA GLN A 544 31.33 8.97 34.33
C GLN A 544 31.87 9.36 35.72
N ASN A 545 31.01 9.32 36.74
CA ASN A 545 31.34 9.50 38.16
C ASN A 545 31.24 8.15 38.88
#